data_AF-A0A2V7UD84-F1
#
_entry.id   AF-A0A2V7UD84-F1
#
_cell.length_a   1.000
_cell.length_b   1.000
_cell.length_c   1.000
_cell.angle_alpha   90.00
_cell.angle_beta   90.00
_cell.angle_gamma   90.00
#
_symmetry.space_group_name_H-M   'P 1'
#
loop_
_entity.id
_entity.type
_entity.pdbx_description
1 polymer ?
#
loop_
_entity_poly.entity_id
_entity_poly.type
_entity_poly.pdbx_seq_one_letter_code
_entity_poly.pdbx_strand_id
1 'polypeptide(L)'
;MSETADRAAVEEEARRLRLLRMVVDLTCNVLMQGRLSRDEAEDLVAAARRRALELFPDKQATYELILAPRFARLVREFAPAKKTAPVPPIPSRF
;
A
#
# COMPACT_ATOMS: atom_id res chain seq x y z
N MET A 1 22.38 -31.81 -10.33
CA MET A 1 21.72 -31.24 -9.13
C MET A 1 21.74 -29.70 -9.07
N SER A 2 22.60 -29.00 -9.83
CA SER A 2 22.65 -27.52 -9.85
C SER A 2 21.45 -26.87 -10.58
N GLU A 3 21.06 -27.41 -11.74
CA GLU A 3 20.08 -26.80 -12.66
C GLU A 3 18.65 -26.71 -12.11
N THR A 4 18.28 -27.64 -11.23
CA THR A 4 16.97 -27.65 -10.53
C THR A 4 16.89 -26.60 -9.42
N ALA A 5 18.02 -26.30 -8.76
CA ALA A 5 18.08 -25.29 -7.70
C ALA A 5 17.99 -23.88 -8.30
N ASP A 6 18.64 -23.65 -9.43
CA ASP A 6 18.58 -22.39 -10.17
C ASP A 6 17.16 -22.11 -10.69
N ARG A 7 16.48 -23.13 -11.22
CA ARG A 7 15.08 -23.01 -11.67
C ARG A 7 14.12 -22.72 -10.52
N ALA A 8 14.29 -23.38 -9.37
CA ALA A 8 13.47 -23.14 -8.18
C ALA A 8 13.67 -21.72 -7.62
N ALA A 9 14.91 -21.19 -7.65
CA ALA A 9 15.20 -19.82 -7.23
C ALA A 9 14.52 -18.78 -8.14
N VAL A 10 14.55 -18.99 -9.46
CA VAL A 10 13.88 -18.12 -10.43
C VAL A 10 12.36 -18.14 -10.25
N GLU A 11 11.77 -19.32 -10.02
CA GLU A 11 10.33 -19.45 -9.78
C GLU A 11 9.88 -18.75 -8.49
N GLU A 12 10.71 -18.81 -7.44
CA GLU A 12 10.48 -18.11 -6.17
C GLU A 12 10.59 -16.59 -6.33
N GLU A 13 11.59 -16.08 -7.06
CA GLU A 13 11.68 -14.65 -7.34
C GLU A 13 10.48 -14.16 -8.18
N ALA A 14 10.07 -14.92 -9.18
CA ALA A 14 8.87 -14.62 -9.97
C ALA A 14 7.59 -14.63 -9.10
N ARG A 15 7.50 -15.54 -8.12
CA ARG A 15 6.39 -15.57 -7.15
C ARG A 15 6.38 -14.32 -6.27
N ARG A 16 7.53 -13.93 -5.71
CA ARG A 16 7.66 -12.71 -4.91
C ARG A 16 7.30 -11.46 -5.71
N LEU A 17 7.68 -11.39 -6.98
CA LEU A 17 7.33 -10.28 -7.86
C LEU A 17 5.81 -10.19 -8.11
N ARG A 18 5.15 -11.34 -8.36
CA ARG A 18 3.69 -11.39 -8.50
C ARG A 18 2.98 -10.95 -7.23
N LEU A 19 3.45 -11.39 -6.06
CA LEU A 19 2.92 -10.98 -4.76
C LEU A 19 3.10 -9.48 -4.52
N LEU A 20 4.29 -8.93 -4.80
CA LEU A 20 4.54 -7.50 -4.67
C LEU A 20 3.58 -6.69 -5.55
N ARG A 21 3.41 -7.09 -6.81
CA ARG A 21 2.50 -6.43 -7.73
C ARG A 21 1.06 -6.45 -7.23
N MET A 22 0.61 -7.60 -6.73
CA MET A 22 -0.72 -7.74 -6.13
C MET A 22 -0.91 -6.80 -4.92
N VAL A 23 0.07 -6.72 -4.02
CA VAL A 23 0.02 -5.82 -2.85
C VAL A 23 -0.06 -4.35 -3.29
N VAL A 24 0.77 -3.96 -4.25
CA VAL A 24 0.78 -2.58 -4.78
C VAL A 24 -0.54 -2.24 -5.46
N ASP A 25 -1.05 -3.13 -6.32
CA ASP A 25 -2.30 -2.91 -7.05
C ASP A 25 -3.49 -2.82 -6.09
N LEU A 26 -3.55 -3.71 -5.09
CA LEU A 26 -4.58 -3.65 -4.05
C LEU A 26 -4.51 -2.35 -3.25
N THR A 27 -3.32 -1.95 -2.84
CA THR A 27 -3.10 -0.69 -2.09
C THR A 27 -3.57 0.51 -2.91
N CYS A 28 -3.20 0.56 -4.20
CA CYS A 28 -3.66 1.63 -5.09
C CYS A 28 -5.19 1.66 -5.20
N ASN A 29 -5.82 0.49 -5.42
CA ASN A 29 -7.28 0.40 -5.54
C ASN A 29 -8.00 0.87 -4.28
N VAL A 30 -7.52 0.47 -3.09
CA VAL A 30 -8.13 0.89 -1.81
C VAL A 30 -7.97 2.40 -1.59
N LEU A 31 -6.79 2.96 -1.87
CA LEU A 31 -6.58 4.41 -1.79
C LEU A 31 -7.53 5.17 -2.73
N MET A 32 -7.65 4.71 -3.98
CA MET A 32 -8.51 5.34 -4.99
C MET A 32 -10.01 5.30 -4.66
N GLN A 33 -10.46 4.42 -3.77
CA GLN A 33 -11.85 4.43 -3.29
C GLN A 33 -12.18 5.68 -2.47
N GLY A 34 -11.18 6.40 -1.95
CA GLY A 34 -11.35 7.64 -1.18
C GLY A 34 -12.12 7.45 0.13
N ARG A 35 -12.18 6.22 0.64
CA ARG A 35 -12.92 5.86 1.86
C ARG A 35 -12.07 5.95 3.12
N LEU A 36 -10.77 6.19 3.00
CA LEU A 36 -9.83 6.24 4.11
C LEU A 36 -9.57 7.69 4.52
N SER A 37 -9.44 7.95 5.82
CA SER A 37 -8.83 9.19 6.31
C SER A 37 -7.36 9.24 5.91
N ARG A 38 -6.74 10.42 6.04
CA ARG A 38 -5.31 10.58 5.79
C ARG A 38 -4.45 9.62 6.61
N ASP A 39 -4.76 9.46 7.89
CA ASP A 39 -4.03 8.56 8.79
C ASP A 39 -4.20 7.08 8.37
N GLU A 40 -5.44 6.66 8.08
CA GLU A 40 -5.73 5.30 7.61
C GLU A 40 -5.02 4.98 6.28
N ALA A 41 -4.94 5.97 5.38
CA ALA A 41 -4.24 5.85 4.12
C ALA A 41 -2.72 5.73 4.31
N GLU A 42 -2.13 6.51 5.22
CA GLU A 42 -0.70 6.43 5.56
C GLU A 42 -0.36 5.09 6.21
N ASP A 43 -1.21 4.58 7.11
CA ASP A 43 -1.04 3.25 7.72
C ASP A 43 -1.07 2.12 6.69
N LEU A 44 -1.98 2.21 5.71
CA LEU A 44 -2.05 1.26 4.60
C LEU A 44 -0.77 1.27 3.75
N VAL A 45 -0.26 2.46 3.44
CA VAL A 45 1.01 2.62 2.70
C VAL A 45 2.18 2.05 3.50
N ALA A 46 2.23 2.30 4.81
CA ALA A 46 3.25 1.74 5.70
C ALA A 46 3.18 0.21 5.74
N ALA A 47 1.98 -0.38 5.75
CA ALA A 47 1.80 -1.82 5.67
C ALA A 47 2.27 -2.40 4.33
N ALA A 48 1.94 -1.75 3.22
CA ALA A 48 2.42 -2.13 1.89
C ALA A 48 3.94 -2.07 1.78
N ARG A 49 4.57 -1.05 2.39
CA ARG A 49 6.03 -0.92 2.48
C ARG A 49 6.65 -2.09 3.24
N ARG A 50 6.14 -2.40 4.43
CA ARG A 50 6.64 -3.55 5.22
C ARG A 50 6.58 -4.84 4.43
N ARG A 51 5.45 -5.12 3.77
CA ARG A 51 5.31 -6.32 2.92
C ARG A 51 6.28 -6.34 1.73
N ALA A 52 6.52 -5.20 1.10
CA ALA A 52 7.48 -5.11 0.01
C ALA A 52 8.92 -5.42 0.48
N LEU A 53 9.30 -4.93 1.65
CA LEU A 53 10.61 -5.18 2.25
C LEU A 53 10.79 -6.62 2.76
N GLU A 54 9.71 -7.26 3.23
CA GLU A 54 9.73 -8.70 3.56
C GLU A 54 9.97 -9.56 2.31
N LEU A 55 9.39 -9.17 1.16
CA LEU A 55 9.57 -9.89 -0.11
C LEU A 55 10.92 -9.62 -0.77
N PHE A 56 11.44 -8.39 -0.62
CA PHE A 56 12.69 -7.94 -1.24
C PHE A 56 13.48 -7.04 -0.28
N PRO A 57 14.18 -7.61 0.71
CA PRO A 57 14.92 -6.85 1.72
C PRO A 57 16.01 -5.95 1.10
N ASP A 58 16.66 -6.42 0.03
CA ASP A 58 17.76 -5.69 -0.61
C ASP A 58 17.29 -4.60 -1.59
N LYS A 59 15.98 -4.51 -1.89
CA LYS A 59 15.42 -3.59 -2.89
C LYS A 59 14.68 -2.39 -2.28
N GLN A 60 15.01 -2.03 -1.03
CA GLN A 60 14.40 -0.90 -0.33
C GLN A 60 14.52 0.43 -1.09
N ALA A 61 15.71 0.74 -1.62
CA ALA A 61 15.94 1.97 -2.36
C ALA A 61 15.06 2.07 -3.62
N THR A 62 14.86 0.95 -4.32
CA THR A 62 13.97 0.89 -5.50
C THR A 62 12.51 1.12 -5.12
N TYR A 63 12.06 0.58 -3.98
CA TYR A 63 10.73 0.85 -3.46
C TYR A 63 10.52 2.35 -3.19
N GLU A 64 11.47 2.98 -2.50
CA GLU A 64 11.37 4.40 -2.12
C GLU A 64 11.42 5.32 -3.35
N LEU A 65 12.15 4.96 -4.39
CA LEU A 65 12.23 5.73 -5.64
C LEU A 65 10.95 5.65 -6.48
N ILE A 66 10.26 4.50 -6.51
CA ILE A 66 9.17 4.25 -7.46
C ILE A 66 7.81 4.24 -6.78
N LEU A 67 7.66 3.49 -5.69
CA LEU A 67 6.37 3.22 -5.06
C LEU A 67 5.98 4.31 -4.05
N ALA A 68 6.93 4.82 -3.28
CA ALA A 68 6.66 5.89 -2.32
C ALA A 68 6.07 7.17 -2.96
N PRO A 69 6.63 7.75 -4.05
CA PRO A 69 6.04 8.94 -4.66
C PRO A 69 4.66 8.66 -5.27
N ARG A 70 4.44 7.46 -5.80
CA ARG A 70 3.13 7.04 -6.32
C ARG A 70 2.07 6.99 -5.21
N PHE A 71 2.39 6.35 -4.09
CA PHE A 71 1.47 6.29 -2.95
C PHE A 71 1.22 7.66 -2.35
N ALA A 72 2.25 8.49 -2.16
CA ALA A 72 2.10 9.86 -1.66
C ALA A 72 1.13 10.69 -2.52
N ARG A 73 1.20 10.53 -3.86
CA ARG A 73 0.24 11.16 -4.78
C ARG A 73 -1.20 10.67 -4.54
N LEU A 74 -1.41 9.36 -4.41
CA LEU A 74 -2.72 8.78 -4.17
C LEU A 74 -3.30 9.19 -2.82
N VAL A 75 -2.50 9.20 -1.75
CA VAL A 75 -2.93 9.70 -0.44
C VAL A 75 -3.36 11.15 -0.53
N ARG A 76 -2.59 12.00 -1.23
CA ARG A 76 -2.94 13.41 -1.41
C ARG A 76 -4.23 13.62 -2.20
N GLU A 77 -4.47 12.80 -3.23
CA GLU A 77 -5.63 12.94 -4.10
C GLU A 77 -6.92 12.35 -3.50
N PHE A 78 -6.82 11.26 -2.75
CA PHE A 78 -7.99 10.48 -2.33
C PHE A 78 -8.21 10.42 -0.81
N ALA A 79 -7.25 10.83 0.03
CA ALA A 79 -7.40 10.77 1.49
C ALA A 79 -7.65 12.17 2.09
N PRO A 80 -8.87 12.50 2.54
CA PRO A 80 -9.16 13.78 3.18
C PRO A 80 -8.47 13.91 4.54
N ALA A 81 -8.10 15.15 4.90
CA ALA A 81 -7.36 15.48 6.12
C ALA A 81 -8.10 15.13 7.42
N LYS A 82 -9.41 14.93 7.39
CA LYS A 82 -10.19 14.51 8.56
C LYS A 82 -11.52 13.88 8.13
N LYS A 83 -11.81 12.65 8.58
CA LYS A 83 -13.20 12.16 8.64
C LYS A 83 -13.87 12.84 9.84
N THR A 84 -14.39 14.05 9.67
CA THR A 84 -15.34 14.57 10.66
C THR A 84 -16.62 13.78 10.48
N ALA A 85 -16.98 12.92 11.45
CA ALA A 85 -18.33 12.43 11.55
C ALA A 85 -19.28 13.64 11.55
N PRO A 86 -20.40 13.63 10.81
CA PRO A 86 -21.37 14.71 10.91
C PRO A 86 -21.78 14.83 12.37
N VAL A 87 -21.54 15.99 12.97
CA VAL A 87 -22.07 16.30 14.30
C VAL A 87 -23.58 16.12 14.19
N PRO A 88 -24.20 15.19 14.96
CA PRO A 88 -25.64 15.05 14.90
C PRO A 88 -26.27 16.39 15.29
N PRO A 89 -27.35 16.83 14.62
CA PRO A 89 -28.02 18.05 15.02
C PRO A 89 -28.42 17.91 16.49
N ILE A 90 -27.97 18.85 17.31
CA ILE A 90 -28.41 18.92 18.71
C ILE A 90 -29.93 19.07 18.65
N PRO A 91 -30.72 18.13 19.20
CA PRO A 91 -32.16 18.28 19.20
C PRO A 91 -32.48 19.55 19.96
N SER A 92 -33.06 20.54 19.28
CA SER A 92 -33.58 21.72 19.95
C SER A 92 -34.71 21.25 20.86
N ARG A 93 -34.49 21.31 22.17
CA ARG A 93 -35.58 21.24 23.14
C ARG A 93 -36.44 22.50 22.96
N PHE A 94 -37.43 22.41 22.09
CA PHE A 94 -38.58 23.30 22.06
C PHE A 94 -39.83 22.44 21.95
#